data_AF-A0AAD8V438-F1
#
_entry.id   AF-A0AAD8V438-F1
#
_cell.length_a   1.000
_cell.length_b   1.000
_cell.length_c   1.000
_cell.angle_alpha   90.00
_cell.angle_beta   90.00
_cell.angle_gamma   90.00
#
_symmetry.space_group_name_H-M   'P 1'
#
loop_
_entity.id
_entity.type
_entity.pdbx_description
1 polymer ?
#
loop_
_entity_poly.entity_id
_entity_poly.type
_entity_poly.pdbx_seq_one_letter_code
_entity_poly.pdbx_strand_id
1 'polypeptide(L)'
;MPSESRVENPFFHPFLFIFQLWQWFADKIFSPTPPEPSTRLSRPKVAVIGAGITGVTSAAHCIGHGFDVVIFEAGSRENLGGIWSKVNNSSSLQIHSMMFRFHPSVKWERGYPDRQQILSQVKQLWHKYGLETRTKFNTPVEKVYQDEKGRWVINNTANGHFEGIIAAVGTCAEPKMPRLPGIEDFKGHVYHSSQLTGKNAKGKKMVVIGGGASAVEALEFAVDEEAEKTYILSRSDKWIIPRNPIVNMLLAMNILGQETRLSWIPETLLRKLFYRDLQEIAPHDKGIYMDTPMVNSHVMDTIRSGRAEWIRCDIEGFTADGVIVNKRAQGVPKGGPGRRQVVPADIIVMATGYKRPSLDFLPDDCFNEPYQPPNWYLQTFPPSHPSISAINCTYVSAIGTVGNWHIGIYTRILLMFLIDPMTRPHPFWMKAWIEMTKLLKSASPTGAFDFFTYLELIWWFAFSVTFNPFRWKWAFFVFFGLGFMLPKRVVEIESRIRNGMGFQDEVGRDVGHSI
;
A
#
# COMPACT_ATOMS: atom_id res chain seq x y z
N MET A 1 -27.05 0.14 5.14
CA MET A 1 -27.00 -0.26 6.55
C MET A 1 -25.57 -0.72 6.84
N PRO A 2 -24.93 -0.31 7.95
CA PRO A 2 -23.67 -0.94 8.34
C PRO A 2 -23.96 -2.42 8.54
N SER A 3 -23.16 -3.27 7.90
CA SER A 3 -23.29 -4.73 8.05
C SER A 3 -23.08 -5.07 9.51
N GLU A 4 -24.15 -5.38 10.23
CA GLU A 4 -24.06 -6.04 11.52
C GLU A 4 -23.55 -7.45 11.23
N SER A 5 -22.23 -7.62 11.32
CA SER A 5 -21.56 -8.92 11.21
C SER A 5 -22.21 -9.85 12.23
N ARG A 6 -23.14 -10.70 11.78
CA ARG A 6 -23.72 -11.76 12.60
C ARG A 6 -22.61 -12.73 12.96
N VAL A 7 -22.59 -13.16 14.22
CA VAL A 7 -21.65 -14.20 14.66
C VAL A 7 -22.03 -15.49 13.95
N GLU A 8 -21.08 -16.07 13.25
CA GLU A 8 -21.29 -17.31 12.48
C GLU A 8 -21.51 -18.48 13.42
N ASN A 9 -22.36 -19.43 13.02
CA ASN A 9 -22.61 -20.60 13.85
C ASN A 9 -21.36 -21.53 13.83
N PRO A 10 -20.75 -21.85 14.99
CA PRO A 10 -19.54 -22.65 15.06
C PRO A 10 -19.70 -24.07 14.50
N PHE A 11 -20.91 -24.62 14.50
CA PHE A 11 -21.18 -25.96 13.99
C PHE A 11 -21.24 -26.00 12.46
N PHE A 12 -21.84 -24.99 11.82
CA PHE A 12 -21.99 -24.95 10.36
C PHE A 12 -20.80 -24.29 9.66
N HIS A 13 -20.14 -23.33 10.33
CA HIS A 13 -19.04 -22.54 9.77
C HIS A 13 -17.86 -22.39 10.74
N PRO A 14 -17.23 -23.50 11.19
CA PRO A 14 -16.20 -23.48 12.23
C PRO A 14 -15.01 -22.58 11.91
N PHE A 15 -14.52 -22.60 10.66
CA PHE A 15 -13.38 -21.78 10.26
C PHE A 15 -13.69 -20.27 10.24
N LEU A 16 -14.89 -19.89 9.79
CA LEU A 16 -15.32 -18.48 9.81
C LEU A 16 -15.53 -18.01 11.25
N PHE A 17 -16.10 -18.85 12.12
CA PHE A 17 -16.24 -18.54 13.54
C PHE A 17 -14.88 -18.35 14.22
N ILE A 18 -13.91 -19.25 13.99
CA ILE A 18 -12.53 -19.10 14.49
C ILE A 18 -11.89 -17.81 13.99
N PHE A 19 -12.09 -17.49 12.70
CA PHE A 19 -11.61 -16.25 12.14
C PHE A 19 -12.25 -15.04 12.86
N GLN A 20 -13.57 -14.99 13.00
CA GLN A 20 -14.28 -13.93 13.73
C GLN A 20 -13.80 -13.77 15.18
N LEU A 21 -13.57 -14.89 15.90
CA LEU A 21 -12.99 -14.88 17.24
C LEU A 21 -11.60 -14.25 17.24
N TRP A 22 -10.71 -14.67 16.32
CA TRP A 22 -9.39 -14.07 16.19
C TRP A 22 -9.46 -12.57 15.90
N GLN A 23 -10.38 -12.13 15.02
CA GLN A 23 -10.58 -10.71 14.73
C GLN A 23 -11.03 -9.93 15.97
N TRP A 24 -11.87 -10.53 16.83
CA TRP A 24 -12.32 -9.95 18.10
C TRP A 24 -11.18 -9.86 19.11
N PHE A 25 -10.38 -10.92 19.28
CA PHE A 25 -9.20 -10.91 20.15
C PHE A 25 -8.19 -9.84 19.69
N ALA A 26 -7.93 -9.75 18.38
CA ALA A 26 -7.03 -8.76 17.84
C ALA A 26 -7.51 -7.32 18.09
N ASP A 27 -8.81 -7.05 17.97
CA ASP A 27 -9.39 -5.73 18.31
C ASP A 27 -9.24 -5.44 19.81
N LYS A 28 -9.56 -6.41 20.68
CA LYS A 28 -9.51 -6.20 22.13
C LYS A 28 -8.11 -6.00 22.68
N ILE A 29 -7.13 -6.71 22.14
CA ILE A 29 -5.76 -6.70 22.64
C ILE A 29 -4.96 -5.57 21.99
N PHE A 30 -5.05 -5.41 20.67
CA PHE A 30 -4.10 -4.55 19.93
C PHE A 30 -4.68 -3.20 19.50
N SER A 31 -6.00 -2.98 19.56
CA SER A 31 -6.55 -1.66 19.23
C SER A 31 -6.21 -0.65 20.33
N PRO A 32 -5.61 0.51 20.00
CA PRO A 32 -5.42 1.56 20.98
C PRO A 32 -6.77 2.16 21.38
N THR A 33 -6.95 2.49 22.65
CA THR A 33 -8.23 3.00 23.15
C THR A 33 -8.49 4.41 22.61
N PRO A 34 -9.64 4.67 21.95
CA PRO A 34 -9.98 6.03 21.54
C PRO A 34 -10.14 6.90 22.81
N PRO A 35 -9.59 8.13 22.83
CA PRO A 35 -9.72 9.02 23.96
C PRO A 35 -11.18 9.48 24.12
N GLU A 36 -11.58 9.80 25.35
CA GLU A 36 -12.89 10.40 25.59
C GLU A 36 -12.95 11.77 24.90
N PRO A 37 -14.11 12.19 24.35
CA PRO A 37 -14.25 13.46 23.63
C PRO A 37 -13.81 14.70 24.41
N SER A 38 -13.89 14.67 25.75
CA SER A 38 -13.47 15.74 26.67
C SER A 38 -11.98 15.75 26.98
N THR A 39 -11.23 14.71 26.58
CA THR A 39 -9.82 14.56 26.92
C THR A 39 -8.97 15.55 26.12
N ARG A 40 -8.28 16.46 26.80
CA ARG A 40 -7.27 17.30 26.17
C ARG A 40 -6.00 16.48 25.89
N LEU A 41 -5.67 16.33 24.61
CA LEU A 41 -4.44 15.68 24.19
C LEU A 41 -3.26 16.64 24.40
N SER A 42 -2.26 16.20 25.16
CA SER A 42 -1.12 17.01 25.58
C SER A 42 0.21 16.58 24.96
N ARG A 43 0.20 15.51 24.16
CA ARG A 43 1.38 15.00 23.45
C ARG A 43 1.62 15.81 22.17
N PRO A 44 2.81 15.65 21.55
CA PRO A 44 3.14 16.34 20.31
C PRO A 44 2.05 16.16 19.23
N LYS A 45 1.90 17.18 18.40
CA LYS A 45 0.91 17.24 17.34
C LYS A 45 1.50 16.72 16.04
N VAL A 46 0.77 15.83 15.37
CA VAL A 46 1.20 15.21 14.11
C VAL A 46 0.34 15.69 12.95
N ALA A 47 0.96 16.11 11.86
CA ALA A 47 0.27 16.36 10.61
C ALA A 47 0.19 15.06 9.79
N VAL A 48 -1.00 14.69 9.35
CA VAL A 48 -1.20 13.54 8.46
C VAL A 48 -1.67 14.04 7.11
N ILE A 49 -0.97 13.68 6.04
CA ILE A 49 -1.25 14.18 4.68
C ILE A 49 -1.93 13.07 3.88
N GLY A 50 -3.24 13.23 3.67
CA GLY A 50 -4.15 12.27 3.02
C GLY A 50 -5.08 11.56 4.02
N ALA A 51 -6.37 11.48 3.69
CA ALA A 51 -7.42 10.76 4.41
C ALA A 51 -7.77 9.41 3.75
N GLY A 52 -6.78 8.78 3.11
CA GLY A 52 -6.86 7.38 2.66
C GLY A 52 -6.78 6.37 3.82
N ILE A 53 -6.76 5.08 3.50
CA ILE A 53 -6.58 3.99 4.49
C ILE A 53 -5.40 4.28 5.43
N THR A 54 -4.23 4.57 4.85
CA THR A 54 -3.00 4.83 5.61
C THR A 54 -3.16 6.02 6.56
N GLY A 55 -3.72 7.14 6.09
CA GLY A 55 -3.84 8.35 6.89
C GLY A 55 -4.83 8.20 8.04
N VAL A 56 -6.01 7.64 7.76
CA VAL A 56 -7.03 7.38 8.79
C VAL A 56 -6.51 6.41 9.86
N THR A 57 -5.86 5.32 9.44
CA THR A 57 -5.23 4.39 10.39
C THR A 57 -4.12 5.06 11.21
N SER A 58 -3.24 5.82 10.57
CA SER A 58 -2.11 6.45 11.26
C SER A 58 -2.62 7.44 12.30
N ALA A 59 -3.62 8.27 11.93
CA ALA A 59 -4.29 9.19 12.83
C ALA A 59 -5.00 8.47 13.99
N ALA A 60 -5.64 7.32 13.74
CA ALA A 60 -6.23 6.49 14.80
C ALA A 60 -5.18 5.98 15.80
N HIS A 61 -4.01 5.53 15.32
CA HIS A 61 -2.88 5.17 16.20
C HIS A 61 -2.35 6.38 16.97
N CYS A 62 -2.15 7.53 16.34
CA CYS A 62 -1.75 8.78 17.01
C CYS A 62 -2.71 9.12 18.16
N ILE A 63 -4.01 9.21 17.86
CA ILE A 63 -5.06 9.60 18.79
C ILE A 63 -5.24 8.58 19.91
N GLY A 64 -5.25 7.28 19.58
CA GLY A 64 -5.37 6.22 20.57
C GLY A 64 -4.14 6.11 21.49
N HIS A 65 -2.99 6.63 21.06
CA HIS A 65 -1.81 6.85 21.90
C HIS A 65 -1.70 8.30 22.37
N GLY A 66 -2.80 9.06 22.36
CA GLY A 66 -2.98 10.40 22.91
C GLY A 66 -2.15 11.53 22.31
N PHE A 67 -1.64 11.37 21.08
CA PHE A 67 -1.08 12.45 20.26
C PHE A 67 -2.21 13.24 19.62
N ASP A 68 -2.06 14.56 19.56
CA ASP A 68 -2.97 15.39 18.76
C ASP A 68 -2.66 15.20 17.27
N VAL A 69 -3.68 15.27 16.42
CA VAL A 69 -3.52 15.06 14.98
C VAL A 69 -4.41 16.00 14.19
N VAL A 70 -3.92 16.42 13.03
CA VAL A 70 -4.72 17.05 11.96
C VAL A 70 -4.45 16.31 10.67
N ILE A 71 -5.52 15.85 10.02
CA ILE A 71 -5.46 15.24 8.69
C ILE A 71 -5.74 16.33 7.66
N PHE A 72 -4.89 16.44 6.64
CA PHE A 72 -5.07 17.31 5.49
C PHE A 72 -5.43 16.46 4.27
N GLU A 73 -6.64 16.62 3.75
CA GLU A 73 -7.13 15.89 2.57
C GLU A 73 -7.39 16.87 1.43
N ALA A 74 -6.80 16.58 0.27
CA ALA A 74 -6.93 17.42 -0.92
C ALA A 74 -8.36 17.37 -1.50
N GLY A 75 -9.00 16.21 -1.44
CA GLY A 75 -10.37 16.00 -1.90
C GLY A 75 -11.43 16.47 -0.92
N SER A 76 -12.69 16.31 -1.34
CA SER A 76 -13.85 16.57 -0.50
C SER A 76 -14.07 15.41 0.48
N ARG A 77 -15.09 15.54 1.33
CA ARG A 77 -15.48 14.48 2.29
C ARG A 77 -15.82 13.15 1.60
N GLU A 78 -16.31 13.18 0.37
CA GLU A 78 -16.63 11.98 -0.41
C GLU A 78 -15.38 11.18 -0.78
N ASN A 79 -14.20 11.80 -0.75
CA ASN A 79 -12.92 11.16 -1.03
C ASN A 79 -12.30 10.44 0.19
N LEU A 80 -12.97 10.44 1.35
CA LEU A 80 -12.54 9.66 2.52
C LEU A 80 -12.36 8.18 2.13
N GLY A 81 -11.19 7.63 2.46
CA GLY A 81 -10.75 6.30 2.00
C GLY A 81 -9.80 6.34 0.80
N GLY A 82 -9.55 7.50 0.22
CA GLY A 82 -8.56 7.72 -0.83
C GLY A 82 -8.94 6.98 -2.11
N ILE A 83 -8.01 6.21 -2.69
CA ILE A 83 -8.22 5.47 -3.94
C ILE A 83 -9.48 4.58 -3.90
N TRP A 84 -9.81 3.99 -2.74
CA TRP A 84 -11.00 3.14 -2.60
C TRP A 84 -12.32 3.88 -2.81
N SER A 85 -12.34 5.20 -2.62
CA SER A 85 -13.51 6.02 -2.96
C SER A 85 -13.68 6.20 -4.47
N LYS A 86 -12.58 6.13 -5.24
CA LYS A 86 -12.49 6.44 -6.67
C LYS A 86 -12.51 5.21 -7.60
N VAL A 87 -12.13 4.03 -7.11
CA VAL A 87 -12.14 2.78 -7.90
C VAL A 87 -13.55 2.26 -8.14
N ASN A 88 -13.65 1.30 -9.06
CA ASN A 88 -14.92 0.72 -9.48
C ASN A 88 -15.64 -0.02 -8.34
N ASN A 89 -16.97 -0.13 -8.43
CA ASN A 89 -17.76 -0.87 -7.46
C ASN A 89 -17.46 -2.37 -7.40
N SER A 90 -16.96 -2.98 -8.48
CA SER A 90 -16.52 -4.38 -8.49
C SER A 90 -15.11 -4.58 -7.92
N SER A 91 -14.36 -3.50 -7.65
CA SER A 91 -12.98 -3.62 -7.17
C SER A 91 -12.95 -4.31 -5.80
N SER A 92 -12.05 -5.28 -5.68
CA SER A 92 -11.83 -6.06 -4.46
C SER A 92 -10.35 -6.11 -4.12
N LEU A 93 -10.05 -6.37 -2.85
CA LEU A 93 -8.68 -6.51 -2.38
C LEU A 93 -8.02 -7.74 -3.02
N GLN A 94 -6.87 -7.56 -3.66
CA GLN A 94 -6.07 -8.67 -4.22
C GLN A 94 -5.09 -9.26 -3.21
N ILE A 95 -5.47 -9.31 -1.94
CA ILE A 95 -4.74 -9.99 -0.87
C ILE A 95 -5.78 -10.55 0.10
N HIS A 96 -5.51 -11.73 0.65
CA HIS A 96 -6.44 -12.36 1.57
C HIS A 96 -6.59 -11.54 2.87
N SER A 97 -7.79 -11.45 3.42
CA SER A 97 -8.14 -10.68 4.62
C SER A 97 -7.34 -11.06 5.87
N MET A 98 -6.91 -12.32 5.98
CA MET A 98 -5.96 -12.77 7.01
C MET A 98 -4.61 -12.05 6.94
N MET A 99 -4.18 -11.66 5.75
CA MET A 99 -2.91 -10.97 5.52
C MET A 99 -3.08 -9.44 5.38
N PHE A 100 -4.29 -8.90 5.41
CA PHE A 100 -4.50 -7.46 5.32
C PHE A 100 -5.63 -7.03 6.23
N ARG A 101 -5.29 -6.43 7.37
CA ARG A 101 -6.18 -5.60 8.18
C ARG A 101 -5.45 -4.30 8.34
N PHE A 102 -6.04 -3.14 8.03
CA PHE A 102 -5.30 -1.87 8.13
C PHE A 102 -5.34 -1.25 9.52
N HIS A 103 -6.17 -1.74 10.44
CA HIS A 103 -6.15 -1.38 11.86
C HIS A 103 -6.63 -2.61 12.68
N PRO A 104 -6.23 -2.80 13.95
CA PRO A 104 -6.60 -4.00 14.69
C PRO A 104 -8.11 -4.14 14.92
N SER A 105 -8.86 -3.03 14.87
CA SER A 105 -10.33 -3.06 14.99
C SER A 105 -11.07 -3.41 13.70
N VAL A 106 -10.37 -3.52 12.57
CA VAL A 106 -11.02 -3.80 11.27
C VAL A 106 -11.57 -5.21 11.27
N LYS A 107 -12.80 -5.35 10.81
CA LYS A 107 -13.48 -6.65 10.69
C LYS A 107 -13.81 -6.93 9.24
N TRP A 108 -13.41 -8.11 8.77
CA TRP A 108 -13.69 -8.61 7.43
C TRP A 108 -14.70 -9.74 7.48
N GLU A 109 -15.61 -9.74 6.52
CA GLU A 109 -16.65 -10.76 6.36
C GLU A 109 -16.28 -11.76 5.27
N ARG A 110 -15.34 -11.41 4.38
CA ARG A 110 -14.93 -12.22 3.24
C ARG A 110 -13.42 -12.40 3.18
N GLY A 111 -12.97 -13.43 2.48
CA GLY A 111 -11.55 -13.71 2.23
C GLY A 111 -10.88 -12.60 1.41
N TYR A 112 -11.60 -11.97 0.49
CA TYR A 112 -11.13 -10.84 -0.32
C TYR A 112 -12.14 -9.70 -0.18
N PRO A 113 -11.93 -8.75 0.75
CA PRO A 113 -12.86 -7.66 1.00
C PRO A 113 -13.09 -6.81 -0.25
N ASP A 114 -14.35 -6.50 -0.52
CA ASP A 114 -14.75 -5.60 -1.60
C ASP A 114 -14.58 -4.11 -1.21
N ARG A 115 -14.70 -3.23 -2.20
CA ARG A 115 -14.66 -1.78 -2.02
C ARG A 115 -15.59 -1.29 -0.91
N GLN A 116 -16.81 -1.82 -0.83
CA GLN A 116 -17.84 -1.37 0.12
C GLN A 116 -17.44 -1.71 1.55
N GLN A 117 -16.95 -2.94 1.80
CA GLN A 117 -16.40 -3.33 3.10
C GLN A 117 -15.22 -2.44 3.50
N ILE A 118 -14.28 -2.20 2.57
CA ILE A 118 -13.10 -1.36 2.86
C ILE A 118 -13.52 0.06 3.24
N LEU A 119 -14.36 0.71 2.44
CA LEU A 119 -14.84 2.06 2.72
C LEU A 119 -15.65 2.14 4.03
N SER A 120 -16.48 1.12 4.30
CA SER A 120 -17.23 1.02 5.55
C SER A 120 -16.29 0.96 6.75
N GLN A 121 -15.27 0.10 6.71
CA GLN A 121 -14.29 -0.04 7.79
C GLN A 121 -13.44 1.23 7.99
N VAL A 122 -13.07 1.93 6.90
CA VAL A 122 -12.37 3.24 7.01
C VAL A 122 -13.26 4.27 7.69
N LYS A 123 -14.53 4.39 7.28
CA LYS A 123 -15.48 5.33 7.88
C LYS A 123 -15.72 5.02 9.36
N GLN A 124 -15.93 3.74 9.70
CA GLN A 124 -16.09 3.31 11.10
C GLN A 124 -14.87 3.67 11.94
N LEU A 125 -13.65 3.45 11.42
CA LEU A 125 -12.42 3.83 12.11
C LEU A 125 -12.31 5.34 12.30
N TRP A 126 -12.61 6.10 11.25
CA TRP A 126 -12.58 7.56 11.25
C TRP A 126 -13.54 8.16 12.28
N HIS A 127 -14.76 7.62 12.40
CA HIS A 127 -15.71 8.01 13.44
C HIS A 127 -15.29 7.54 14.84
N LYS A 128 -14.85 6.28 14.99
CA LYS A 128 -14.46 5.67 16.28
C LYS A 128 -13.39 6.47 17.01
N TYR A 129 -12.45 7.07 16.28
CA TYR A 129 -11.35 7.87 16.85
C TYR A 129 -11.61 9.38 16.76
N GLY A 130 -12.84 9.82 16.47
CA GLY A 130 -13.20 11.25 16.45
C GLY A 130 -12.39 12.07 15.44
N LEU A 131 -12.03 11.48 14.30
CA LEU A 131 -11.15 12.12 13.32
C LEU A 131 -11.89 13.14 12.43
N GLU A 132 -13.21 13.22 12.54
CA GLU A 132 -14.03 14.13 11.76
C GLU A 132 -13.69 15.60 11.97
N THR A 133 -13.66 16.05 13.24
CA THR A 133 -13.28 17.43 13.59
C THR A 133 -11.80 17.72 13.39
N ARG A 134 -11.01 16.69 13.08
CA ARG A 134 -9.56 16.73 12.90
C ARG A 134 -9.15 16.65 11.44
N THR A 135 -10.12 16.50 10.52
CA THR A 135 -9.86 16.38 9.09
C THR A 135 -10.20 17.69 8.39
N LYS A 136 -9.20 18.31 7.77
CA LYS A 136 -9.36 19.44 6.87
C LYS A 136 -9.45 18.92 5.43
N PHE A 137 -10.67 18.88 4.91
CA PHE A 137 -10.94 18.55 3.49
C PHE A 137 -10.66 19.75 2.59
N ASN A 138 -10.59 19.52 1.28
CA ASN A 138 -10.30 20.53 0.27
C ASN A 138 -9.03 21.34 0.57
N THR A 139 -8.04 20.70 1.20
CA THR A 139 -6.80 21.34 1.65
C THR A 139 -5.61 20.57 1.07
N PRO A 140 -5.30 20.76 -0.23
CA PRO A 140 -4.11 20.17 -0.83
C PRO A 140 -2.86 20.69 -0.13
N VAL A 141 -1.92 19.80 0.18
CA VAL A 141 -0.63 20.17 0.77
C VAL A 141 0.36 20.36 -0.37
N GLU A 142 0.80 21.60 -0.55
CA GLU A 142 1.73 22.01 -1.61
C GLU A 142 3.16 22.14 -1.09
N LYS A 143 3.31 22.48 0.20
CA LYS A 143 4.62 22.66 0.82
C LYS A 143 4.59 22.40 2.32
N VAL A 144 5.62 21.77 2.84
CA VAL A 144 5.92 21.71 4.28
C VAL A 144 7.31 22.27 4.55
N TYR A 145 7.47 22.98 5.66
CA TYR A 145 8.73 23.58 6.06
C TYR A 145 8.82 23.68 7.59
N GLN A 146 10.02 23.85 8.13
CA GLN A 146 10.22 24.08 9.55
C GLN A 146 10.23 25.58 9.87
N ASP A 147 9.65 25.95 11.01
CA ASP A 147 9.84 27.28 11.60
C ASP A 147 11.19 27.38 12.34
N GLU A 148 11.49 28.56 12.87
CA GLU A 148 12.72 28.82 13.64
C GLU A 148 12.88 27.94 14.89
N LYS A 149 11.81 27.28 15.34
CA LYS A 149 11.80 26.37 16.49
C LYS A 149 11.90 24.90 16.07
N GLY A 150 12.13 24.63 14.78
CA GLY A 150 12.21 23.28 14.22
C GLY A 150 10.85 22.58 14.09
N ARG A 151 9.73 23.29 14.26
CA ARG A 151 8.38 22.71 14.13
C ARG A 151 7.91 22.80 12.70
N TRP A 152 7.20 21.78 12.27
CA TRP A 152 6.63 21.68 10.93
C TRP A 152 5.43 22.60 10.76
N VAL A 153 5.39 23.28 9.61
CA VAL A 153 4.28 24.10 9.13
C VAL A 153 3.79 23.51 7.81
N ILE A 154 2.47 23.38 7.67
CA ILE A 154 1.81 22.78 6.51
C ILE A 154 1.14 23.89 5.69
N ASN A 155 1.65 24.14 4.48
CA ASN A 155 1.36 25.28 3.59
C ASN A 155 1.66 26.66 4.22
N ASN A 156 1.06 26.98 5.37
CA ASN A 156 1.23 28.24 6.09
C ASN A 156 0.91 28.08 7.59
N THR A 157 1.28 29.08 8.40
CA THR A 157 1.16 29.05 9.87
C THR A 157 -0.28 29.03 10.39
N ALA A 158 -1.28 29.43 9.59
CA ALA A 158 -2.69 29.35 9.98
C ALA A 158 -3.18 27.89 10.11
N ASN A 159 -2.46 26.93 9.53
CA ASN A 159 -2.73 25.51 9.73
C ASN A 159 -2.18 24.93 11.05
N GLY A 160 -1.44 25.74 11.80
CA GLY A 160 -0.80 25.36 13.06
C GLY A 160 0.61 24.81 12.87
N HIS A 161 1.21 24.43 13.99
CA HIS A 161 2.54 23.85 14.07
C HIS A 161 2.45 22.39 14.50
N PHE A 162 3.40 21.59 14.03
CA PHE A 162 3.45 20.14 14.23
C PHE A 162 4.86 19.67 14.55
N GLU A 163 5.00 18.62 15.36
CA GLU A 163 6.29 18.03 15.71
C GLU A 163 6.64 16.85 14.80
N GLY A 164 5.67 16.26 14.10
CA GLY A 164 5.92 15.21 13.12
C GLY A 164 4.94 15.24 11.94
N ILE A 165 5.36 14.61 10.85
CA ILE A 165 4.58 14.50 9.61
C ILE A 165 4.46 13.03 9.23
N ILE A 166 3.24 12.62 8.89
CA ILE A 166 2.97 11.36 8.21
C ILE A 166 2.48 11.66 6.80
N ALA A 167 3.30 11.38 5.79
CA ALA A 167 2.89 11.44 4.41
C ALA A 167 2.16 10.13 4.04
N ALA A 168 0.86 10.23 3.76
CA ALA A 168 -0.03 9.10 3.51
C ALA A 168 -0.76 9.23 2.15
N VAL A 169 -0.08 9.80 1.16
CA VAL A 169 -0.63 10.13 -0.17
C VAL A 169 -0.90 8.90 -1.05
N GLY A 170 -0.38 7.73 -0.67
CA GLY A 170 -0.55 6.47 -1.41
C GLY A 170 0.27 6.41 -2.70
N THR A 171 -0.12 5.49 -3.60
CA THR A 171 0.56 5.23 -4.88
C THR A 171 -0.31 5.46 -6.11
N CYS A 172 -1.58 5.80 -5.93
CA CYS A 172 -2.56 6.01 -7.00
C CYS A 172 -3.27 7.36 -6.82
N ALA A 173 -3.00 8.31 -7.71
CA ALA A 173 -3.72 9.57 -7.84
C ALA A 173 -4.64 9.54 -9.07
N GLU A 174 -4.29 10.28 -10.13
CA GLU A 174 -5.10 10.41 -11.33
C GLU A 174 -4.98 9.21 -12.27
N PRO A 175 -6.08 8.77 -12.91
CA PRO A 175 -6.05 7.76 -13.97
C PRO A 175 -5.01 8.05 -15.06
N LYS A 176 -4.28 7.03 -15.50
CA LYS A 176 -3.40 7.14 -16.66
C LYS A 176 -4.21 6.81 -17.91
N MET A 177 -4.49 7.83 -18.73
CA MET A 177 -5.11 7.69 -20.05
C MET A 177 -4.10 8.05 -21.14
N PRO A 178 -3.18 7.14 -21.52
CA PRO A 178 -2.25 7.43 -22.62
C PRO A 178 -3.04 7.59 -23.93
N ARG A 179 -2.65 8.59 -24.74
CA ARG A 179 -3.16 8.69 -26.12
C ARG A 179 -2.50 7.61 -26.95
N LEU A 180 -3.31 6.72 -27.53
CA LEU A 180 -2.86 5.68 -28.42
C LEU A 180 -3.22 6.08 -29.86
N PRO A 181 -2.35 5.84 -30.87
CA PRO A 181 -2.60 6.26 -32.24
C PRO A 181 -3.90 5.67 -32.80
N GLY A 182 -4.76 6.49 -33.42
CA GLY A 182 -6.00 6.07 -34.07
C GLY A 182 -7.15 5.76 -33.10
N ILE A 183 -7.00 6.00 -31.79
CA ILE A 183 -8.07 5.71 -30.82
C ILE A 183 -9.34 6.53 -31.08
N GLU A 184 -9.19 7.69 -31.70
CA GLU A 184 -10.25 8.57 -32.21
C GLU A 184 -11.11 7.95 -33.33
N ASP A 185 -10.58 6.96 -34.06
CA ASP A 185 -11.31 6.27 -35.13
C ASP A 185 -12.27 5.21 -34.58
N PHE A 186 -12.10 4.79 -33.32
CA PHE A 186 -12.94 3.80 -32.68
C PHE A 186 -14.34 4.35 -32.39
N LYS A 187 -15.37 3.68 -32.90
CA LYS A 187 -16.78 4.13 -32.76
C LYS A 187 -17.44 3.70 -31.45
N GLY A 188 -16.87 2.71 -30.77
CA GLY A 188 -17.37 2.23 -29.49
C GLY A 188 -17.01 3.14 -28.32
N HIS A 189 -17.24 2.65 -27.10
CA HIS A 189 -16.94 3.42 -25.89
C HIS A 189 -15.55 3.13 -25.34
N VAL A 190 -14.84 4.17 -24.94
CA VAL A 190 -13.55 4.07 -24.24
C VAL A 190 -13.71 4.55 -22.81
N TYR A 191 -13.36 3.69 -21.84
CA TYR A 191 -13.43 4.00 -20.41
C TYR A 191 -12.08 3.74 -19.73
N HIS A 192 -11.79 4.45 -18.65
CA HIS A 192 -10.78 3.99 -17.70
C HIS A 192 -11.36 2.89 -16.80
N SER A 193 -10.54 1.97 -16.28
CA SER A 193 -10.99 0.87 -15.42
C SER A 193 -11.74 1.33 -14.15
N SER A 194 -11.51 2.55 -13.67
CA SER A 194 -12.23 3.15 -12.54
C SER A 194 -13.64 3.62 -12.86
N GLN A 195 -13.99 3.77 -14.13
CA GLN A 195 -15.24 4.40 -14.59
C GLN A 195 -16.32 3.38 -15.01
N LEU A 196 -16.11 2.10 -14.69
CA LEU A 196 -16.99 1.01 -15.14
C LEU A 196 -18.32 0.95 -14.37
N THR A 197 -18.44 1.64 -13.24
CA THR A 197 -19.65 1.59 -12.41
C THR A 197 -20.84 2.14 -13.20
N GLY A 198 -21.89 1.34 -13.32
CA GLY A 198 -23.10 1.71 -14.06
C GLY A 198 -22.97 1.66 -15.59
N LYS A 199 -21.88 1.08 -16.12
CA LYS A 199 -21.75 0.80 -17.55
C LYS A 199 -22.35 -0.57 -17.88
N ASN A 200 -22.87 -0.71 -19.10
CA ASN A 200 -23.48 -1.95 -19.59
C ASN A 200 -22.56 -2.62 -20.60
N ALA A 201 -22.10 -3.82 -20.27
CA ALA A 201 -21.28 -4.68 -21.12
C ALA A 201 -22.03 -5.93 -21.65
N LYS A 202 -23.33 -6.08 -21.36
CA LYS A 202 -24.11 -7.28 -21.69
C LYS A 202 -24.11 -7.57 -23.19
N GLY A 203 -23.68 -8.77 -23.55
CA GLY A 203 -23.61 -9.23 -24.95
C GLY A 203 -22.62 -8.45 -25.81
N LYS A 204 -21.69 -7.69 -25.22
CA LYS A 204 -20.67 -6.91 -25.94
C LYS A 204 -19.30 -7.58 -25.88
N LYS A 205 -18.46 -7.26 -26.87
CA LYS A 205 -17.04 -7.60 -26.91
C LYS A 205 -16.25 -6.50 -26.23
N MET A 206 -15.54 -6.84 -25.16
CA MET A 206 -14.76 -5.89 -24.39
C MET A 206 -13.26 -6.12 -24.59
N VAL A 207 -12.52 -5.08 -24.92
CA VAL A 207 -11.06 -5.08 -24.96
C VAL A 207 -10.52 -4.33 -23.75
N VAL A 208 -9.68 -5.00 -22.96
CA VAL A 208 -8.96 -4.42 -21.82
C VAL A 208 -7.51 -4.17 -22.22
N ILE A 209 -7.07 -2.92 -22.18
CA ILE A 209 -5.70 -2.52 -22.49
C ILE A 209 -4.90 -2.39 -21.19
N GLY A 210 -3.94 -3.30 -21.01
CA GLY A 210 -3.12 -3.43 -19.81
C GLY A 210 -3.31 -4.78 -19.14
N GLY A 211 -2.23 -5.33 -18.55
CA GLY A 211 -2.23 -6.64 -17.87
C GLY A 211 -1.87 -6.52 -16.39
N GLY A 212 -2.42 -5.53 -15.69
CA GLY A 212 -2.21 -5.31 -14.24
C GLY A 212 -3.46 -5.64 -13.41
N ALA A 213 -3.40 -5.33 -12.10
CA ALA A 213 -4.53 -5.57 -11.18
C ALA A 213 -5.86 -4.98 -11.70
N SER A 214 -5.83 -3.80 -12.31
CA SER A 214 -7.00 -3.15 -12.91
C SER A 214 -7.60 -3.91 -14.10
N ALA A 215 -6.81 -4.75 -14.78
CA ALA A 215 -7.30 -5.59 -15.87
C ALA A 215 -8.12 -6.77 -15.34
N VAL A 216 -7.72 -7.31 -14.19
CA VAL A 216 -8.47 -8.32 -13.45
C VAL A 216 -9.80 -7.73 -12.96
N GLU A 217 -9.78 -6.52 -12.40
CA GLU A 217 -11.02 -5.82 -11.98
C GLU A 217 -11.96 -5.55 -13.16
N ALA A 218 -11.41 -5.16 -14.30
CA ALA A 218 -12.18 -4.99 -15.53
C ALA A 218 -12.78 -6.32 -16.01
N LEU A 219 -12.02 -7.42 -15.94
CA LEU A 219 -12.54 -8.74 -16.27
C LEU A 219 -13.66 -9.19 -15.34
N GLU A 220 -13.51 -8.99 -14.02
CA GLU A 220 -14.56 -9.26 -13.03
C GLU A 220 -15.84 -8.47 -13.38
N PHE A 221 -15.71 -7.18 -13.71
CA PHE A 221 -16.83 -6.38 -14.21
C PHE A 221 -17.47 -6.96 -15.48
N ALA A 222 -16.69 -7.38 -16.48
CA ALA A 222 -17.23 -7.98 -17.70
C ALA A 222 -17.99 -9.29 -17.45
N VAL A 223 -17.49 -10.10 -16.52
CA VAL A 223 -18.16 -11.35 -16.15
C VAL A 223 -19.48 -11.05 -15.44
N ASP A 224 -19.49 -10.09 -14.51
CA ASP A 224 -20.69 -9.68 -13.76
C ASP A 224 -21.76 -9.08 -14.68
N GLU A 225 -21.36 -8.30 -15.68
CA GLU A 225 -22.24 -7.66 -16.67
C GLU A 225 -22.58 -8.56 -17.88
N GLU A 226 -22.21 -9.84 -17.85
CA GLU A 226 -22.51 -10.81 -18.92
C GLU A 226 -21.99 -10.38 -20.31
N ALA A 227 -20.75 -9.90 -20.39
CA ALA A 227 -20.09 -9.61 -21.66
C ALA A 227 -19.95 -10.88 -22.52
N GLU A 228 -20.10 -10.74 -23.84
CA GLU A 228 -20.01 -11.86 -24.80
C GLU A 228 -18.60 -12.47 -24.78
N LYS A 229 -17.58 -11.61 -24.87
CA LYS A 229 -16.17 -12.00 -24.92
C LYS A 229 -15.29 -10.86 -24.43
N THR A 230 -14.28 -11.18 -23.62
CA THR A 230 -13.30 -10.21 -23.14
C THR A 230 -11.89 -10.53 -23.64
N TYR A 231 -11.18 -9.55 -24.18
CA TYR A 231 -9.79 -9.67 -24.61
C TYR A 231 -8.90 -8.81 -23.72
N ILE A 232 -7.91 -9.40 -23.07
CA ILE A 232 -6.94 -8.69 -22.24
C ILE A 232 -5.65 -8.54 -23.03
N LEU A 233 -5.34 -7.32 -23.44
CA LEU A 233 -4.16 -6.97 -24.22
C LEU A 233 -3.04 -6.55 -23.27
N SER A 234 -2.02 -7.39 -23.14
CA SER A 234 -0.88 -7.10 -22.29
C SER A 234 0.41 -6.91 -23.07
N ARG A 235 1.05 -5.75 -22.84
CA ARG A 235 2.37 -5.45 -23.40
C ARG A 235 3.52 -6.09 -22.62
N SER A 236 3.33 -6.31 -21.33
CA SER A 236 4.36 -6.91 -20.45
C SER A 236 3.75 -8.07 -19.69
N ASP A 237 4.51 -9.13 -19.50
CA ASP A 237 4.04 -10.23 -18.67
C ASP A 237 4.07 -9.84 -17.20
N LYS A 238 3.07 -10.32 -16.48
CA LYS A 238 2.95 -10.23 -15.03
C LYS A 238 2.53 -11.57 -14.47
N TRP A 239 3.07 -11.89 -13.30
CA TRP A 239 2.65 -13.08 -12.58
C TRP A 239 1.21 -12.93 -12.09
N ILE A 240 0.45 -14.00 -12.26
CA ILE A 240 -0.85 -14.21 -11.62
C ILE A 240 -0.66 -15.36 -10.65
N ILE A 241 -1.04 -15.16 -9.40
CA ILE A 241 -0.96 -16.16 -8.34
C ILE A 241 -2.37 -16.50 -7.83
N PRO A 242 -2.59 -17.74 -7.36
CA PRO A 242 -3.92 -18.18 -6.95
C PRO A 242 -4.42 -17.39 -5.74
N ARG A 243 -5.75 -17.23 -5.67
CA ARG A 243 -6.46 -16.78 -4.46
C ARG A 243 -6.42 -17.88 -3.39
N ASN A 244 -5.24 -18.19 -2.86
CA ASN A 244 -5.05 -19.15 -1.78
C ASN A 244 -4.22 -18.52 -0.66
N PRO A 245 -4.74 -18.44 0.59
CA PRO A 245 -4.05 -17.75 1.67
C PRO A 245 -2.70 -18.38 2.04
N ILE A 246 -2.56 -19.71 1.95
CA ILE A 246 -1.31 -20.41 2.28
C ILE A 246 -0.26 -20.09 1.21
N VAL A 247 -0.63 -20.20 -0.07
CA VAL A 247 0.27 -19.86 -1.19
C VAL A 247 0.74 -18.41 -1.07
N ASN A 248 -0.20 -17.49 -0.87
CA ASN A 248 0.11 -16.07 -0.74
C ASN A 248 1.00 -15.77 0.48
N MET A 249 0.75 -16.42 1.62
CA MET A 249 1.58 -16.27 2.81
C MET A 249 3.01 -16.77 2.58
N LEU A 250 3.18 -17.96 2.00
CA LEU A 250 4.49 -18.53 1.71
C LEU A 250 5.29 -17.68 0.71
N LEU A 251 4.62 -17.12 -0.31
CA LEU A 251 5.24 -16.18 -1.24
C LEU A 251 5.61 -14.86 -0.56
N ALA A 252 4.79 -14.36 0.37
CA ALA A 252 5.04 -13.13 1.12
C ALA A 252 6.16 -13.26 2.17
N MET A 253 6.43 -14.48 2.66
CA MET A 253 7.57 -14.78 3.55
C MET A 253 8.93 -14.78 2.83
N ASN A 254 9.04 -14.03 1.73
CA ASN A 254 10.31 -13.85 1.04
C ASN A 254 11.23 -12.90 1.83
N ILE A 255 12.46 -13.35 2.07
CA ILE A 255 13.42 -12.63 2.92
C ILE A 255 14.29 -11.67 2.09
N LEU A 256 14.78 -12.10 0.93
CA LEU A 256 15.84 -11.37 0.19
C LEU A 256 15.34 -10.63 -1.06
N GLY A 257 14.04 -10.62 -1.32
CA GLY A 257 13.44 -10.03 -2.52
C GLY A 257 13.79 -10.81 -3.78
N GLN A 258 13.99 -12.13 -3.68
CA GLN A 258 14.42 -12.99 -4.81
C GLN A 258 14.02 -14.45 -4.60
N GLU A 259 13.96 -15.22 -5.69
CA GLU A 259 13.83 -16.66 -5.62
C GLU A 259 15.17 -17.27 -5.15
N THR A 260 15.12 -18.03 -4.06
CA THR A 260 16.25 -18.78 -3.52
C THR A 260 16.03 -20.29 -3.71
N ARG A 261 17.09 -21.10 -3.54
CA ARG A 261 16.98 -22.58 -3.54
C ARG A 261 16.07 -23.13 -2.44
N LEU A 262 15.79 -22.33 -1.41
CA LEU A 262 14.90 -22.67 -0.29
C LEU A 262 13.56 -21.91 -0.37
N SER A 263 13.21 -21.38 -1.54
CA SER A 263 11.92 -20.72 -1.71
C SER A 263 10.79 -21.68 -1.40
N TRP A 264 9.87 -21.26 -0.55
CA TRP A 264 8.72 -22.06 -0.14
C TRP A 264 7.87 -22.53 -1.32
N ILE A 265 7.78 -21.71 -2.37
CA ILE A 265 7.04 -22.02 -3.60
C ILE A 265 7.91 -21.65 -4.80
N PRO A 266 8.52 -22.64 -5.48
CA PRO A 266 9.29 -22.40 -6.70
C PRO A 266 8.39 -21.95 -7.86
N GLU A 267 8.91 -21.08 -8.72
CA GLU A 267 8.18 -20.58 -9.90
C GLU A 267 7.75 -21.70 -10.84
N THR A 268 8.56 -22.76 -10.95
CA THR A 268 8.26 -23.95 -11.76
C THR A 268 7.01 -24.68 -11.28
N LEU A 269 6.75 -24.69 -9.97
CA LEU A 269 5.55 -25.31 -9.39
C LEU A 269 4.31 -24.50 -9.74
N LEU A 270 4.39 -23.16 -9.69
CA LEU A 270 3.30 -22.28 -10.11
C LEU A 270 2.96 -22.47 -11.59
N ARG A 271 3.97 -22.55 -12.47
CA ARG A 271 3.76 -22.81 -13.90
C ARG A 271 3.08 -24.15 -14.15
N LYS A 272 3.57 -25.22 -13.51
CA LYS A 272 3.07 -26.58 -13.75
C LYS A 272 1.69 -26.83 -13.12
N LEU A 273 1.42 -26.30 -11.92
CA LEU A 273 0.21 -26.63 -11.16
C LEU A 273 -0.90 -25.58 -11.27
N PHE A 274 -0.55 -24.29 -11.31
CA PHE A 274 -1.56 -23.22 -11.38
C PHE A 274 -1.88 -22.82 -12.82
N TYR A 275 -0.85 -22.54 -13.62
CA TYR A 275 -1.03 -22.19 -15.03
C TYR A 275 -1.42 -23.41 -15.89
N ARG A 276 -0.76 -24.57 -15.70
CA ARG A 276 -1.07 -25.84 -16.37
C ARG A 276 -1.10 -25.72 -17.91
N ASP A 277 -2.30 -25.69 -18.47
CA ASP A 277 -2.66 -25.52 -19.88
C ASP A 277 -2.46 -24.07 -20.38
N LEU A 278 -2.39 -23.11 -19.46
CA LEU A 278 -2.16 -21.70 -19.74
C LEU A 278 -0.70 -21.28 -19.53
N GLN A 279 0.28 -22.18 -19.66
CA GLN A 279 1.68 -21.83 -19.44
C GLN A 279 2.21 -20.71 -20.37
N GLU A 280 1.62 -20.54 -21.55
CA GLU A 280 2.01 -19.51 -22.52
C GLU A 280 1.79 -18.08 -22.02
N ILE A 281 0.84 -17.86 -21.09
CA ILE A 281 0.59 -16.54 -20.49
C ILE A 281 1.48 -16.27 -19.27
N ALA A 282 2.16 -17.28 -18.74
CA ALA A 282 3.10 -17.08 -17.64
C ALA A 282 4.30 -16.24 -18.11
N PRO A 283 4.86 -15.35 -17.27
CA PRO A 283 6.05 -14.59 -17.63
C PRO A 283 7.24 -15.50 -17.93
N HIS A 284 7.98 -15.34 -19.02
CA HIS A 284 9.15 -16.20 -19.30
C HIS A 284 10.42 -15.70 -18.60
N ASP A 285 10.86 -14.49 -18.92
CA ASP A 285 12.14 -13.92 -18.48
C ASP A 285 12.03 -13.05 -17.21
N LYS A 286 10.93 -13.17 -16.47
CA LYS A 286 10.64 -12.32 -15.33
C LYS A 286 10.30 -13.16 -14.11
N GLY A 287 11.09 -13.02 -13.05
CA GLY A 287 10.85 -13.68 -11.78
C GLY A 287 9.67 -13.07 -11.01
N ILE A 288 9.08 -13.85 -10.10
CA ILE A 288 7.89 -13.49 -9.32
C ILE A 288 8.12 -12.32 -8.36
N TYR A 289 9.38 -12.07 -7.97
CA TYR A 289 9.78 -10.99 -7.08
C TYR A 289 10.30 -9.75 -7.82
N MET A 290 10.16 -9.70 -9.16
CA MET A 290 10.60 -8.53 -9.94
C MET A 290 9.50 -7.46 -10.10
N ASP A 291 8.25 -7.79 -9.82
CA ASP A 291 7.13 -6.86 -9.73
C ASP A 291 6.00 -7.39 -8.86
N THR A 292 5.01 -6.55 -8.55
CA THR A 292 3.81 -6.98 -7.84
C THR A 292 2.97 -7.93 -8.71
N PRO A 293 2.79 -9.20 -8.32
CA PRO A 293 1.92 -10.13 -9.01
C PRO A 293 0.44 -9.82 -8.75
N MET A 294 -0.43 -10.30 -9.62
CA MET A 294 -1.88 -10.21 -9.46
C MET A 294 -2.39 -11.45 -8.71
N VAL A 295 -3.26 -11.27 -7.73
CA VAL A 295 -3.83 -12.40 -6.96
C VAL A 295 -5.25 -12.67 -7.44
N ASN A 296 -5.40 -13.62 -8.36
CA ASN A 296 -6.71 -13.98 -8.90
C ASN A 296 -6.73 -15.39 -9.50
N SER A 297 -7.68 -16.22 -9.06
CA SER A 297 -7.92 -17.54 -9.68
C SER A 297 -8.96 -17.48 -10.81
N HIS A 298 -9.95 -16.58 -10.69
CA HIS A 298 -11.09 -16.48 -11.60
C HIS A 298 -10.69 -16.09 -13.03
N VAL A 299 -9.62 -15.30 -13.18
CA VAL A 299 -9.04 -14.97 -14.49
C VAL A 299 -8.68 -16.25 -15.25
N MET A 300 -8.05 -17.22 -14.60
CA MET A 300 -7.65 -18.47 -15.24
C MET A 300 -8.87 -19.28 -15.67
N ASP A 301 -9.88 -19.39 -14.81
CA ASP A 301 -11.11 -20.14 -15.12
C ASP A 301 -11.91 -19.47 -16.26
N THR A 302 -11.90 -18.15 -16.32
CA THR A 302 -12.58 -17.37 -17.37
C THR A 302 -11.86 -17.51 -18.72
N ILE A 303 -10.53 -17.60 -18.72
CA ILE A 303 -9.76 -17.91 -19.93
C ILE A 303 -10.03 -19.34 -20.38
N ARG A 304 -9.98 -20.32 -19.46
CA ARG A 304 -10.22 -21.75 -19.78
C ARG A 304 -11.63 -22.02 -20.31
N SER A 305 -12.63 -21.31 -19.80
CA SER A 305 -14.02 -21.40 -20.30
C SER A 305 -14.21 -20.74 -21.67
N GLY A 306 -13.19 -20.07 -22.22
CA GLY A 306 -13.28 -19.38 -23.50
C GLY A 306 -14.06 -18.06 -23.46
N ARG A 307 -14.46 -17.57 -22.29
CA ARG A 307 -15.11 -16.25 -22.13
C ARG A 307 -14.12 -15.08 -22.14
N ALA A 308 -12.85 -15.34 -21.85
CA ALA A 308 -11.77 -14.39 -22.00
C ALA A 308 -10.62 -14.91 -22.87
N GLU A 309 -9.79 -14.03 -23.41
CA GLU A 309 -8.50 -14.36 -24.02
C GLU A 309 -7.44 -13.37 -23.52
N TRP A 310 -6.29 -13.88 -23.07
CA TRP A 310 -5.16 -13.05 -22.65
C TRP A 310 -4.10 -13.03 -23.77
N ILE A 311 -3.90 -11.87 -24.38
CA ILE A 311 -3.07 -11.70 -25.56
C ILE A 311 -1.83 -10.88 -25.21
N ARG A 312 -0.66 -11.53 -25.28
CA ARG A 312 0.63 -10.84 -25.29
C ARG A 312 0.80 -10.11 -26.61
N CYS A 313 0.82 -8.78 -26.60
CA CYS A 313 0.88 -8.00 -27.84
C CYS A 313 1.46 -6.60 -27.66
N ASP A 314 1.76 -5.94 -28.77
CA ASP A 314 1.87 -4.48 -28.85
C ASP A 314 0.63 -3.93 -29.56
N ILE A 315 0.17 -2.76 -29.12
CA ILE A 315 -0.98 -2.07 -29.72
C ILE A 315 -0.43 -1.15 -30.81
N GLU A 316 -0.85 -1.39 -32.05
CA GLU A 316 -0.37 -0.64 -33.22
C GLU A 316 -1.34 0.48 -33.63
N GLY A 317 -2.63 0.30 -33.34
CA GLY A 317 -3.66 1.29 -33.63
C GLY A 317 -5.06 0.74 -33.41
N PHE A 318 -6.07 1.43 -33.95
CA PHE A 318 -7.48 1.05 -33.84
C PHE A 318 -8.14 1.02 -35.21
N THR A 319 -9.23 0.28 -35.30
CA THR A 319 -10.20 0.37 -36.39
C THR A 319 -11.51 0.91 -35.82
N ALA A 320 -12.50 1.17 -36.68
CA ALA A 320 -13.83 1.59 -36.23
C ALA A 320 -14.46 0.64 -35.20
N ASP A 321 -14.17 -0.67 -35.31
CA ASP A 321 -14.83 -1.75 -34.57
C ASP A 321 -13.83 -2.66 -33.82
N GLY A 322 -12.61 -2.19 -33.56
CA GLY A 322 -11.59 -3.03 -32.91
C GLY A 322 -10.22 -2.40 -32.71
N VAL A 323 -9.29 -3.22 -32.24
CA VAL A 323 -7.91 -2.85 -31.92
C VAL A 323 -6.93 -3.63 -32.79
N ILE A 324 -6.01 -2.94 -33.45
CA ILE A 324 -4.94 -3.54 -34.24
C ILE A 324 -3.79 -3.88 -33.31
N VAL A 325 -3.43 -5.16 -33.24
CA VAL A 325 -2.39 -5.65 -32.35
C VAL A 325 -1.36 -6.49 -33.09
N ASN A 326 -0.11 -6.39 -32.65
CA ASN A 326 0.95 -7.33 -32.99
C ASN A 326 1.02 -8.41 -31.90
N LYS A 327 0.40 -9.57 -32.14
CA LYS A 327 0.39 -10.71 -31.19
C LYS A 327 1.76 -11.38 -31.16
N ARG A 328 2.36 -11.45 -29.96
CA ARG A 328 3.70 -11.99 -29.72
C ARG A 328 3.62 -13.35 -29.02
N ALA A 329 4.53 -14.24 -29.38
CA ALA A 329 4.74 -15.50 -28.67
C ALA A 329 5.42 -15.27 -27.30
N GLN A 330 5.38 -16.28 -26.43
CA GLN A 330 6.10 -16.24 -25.15
C GLN A 330 7.61 -16.10 -25.38
N GLY A 331 8.28 -15.30 -24.54
CA GLY A 331 9.71 -14.99 -24.66
C GLY A 331 10.07 -13.92 -25.70
N VAL A 332 9.12 -13.48 -26.55
CA VAL A 332 9.38 -12.41 -27.52
C VAL A 332 9.28 -11.03 -26.83
N PRO A 333 10.33 -10.19 -26.86
CA PRO A 333 10.33 -8.89 -26.20
C PRO A 333 9.36 -7.89 -26.85
N LYS A 334 9.14 -6.76 -26.17
CA LYS A 334 8.24 -5.68 -26.65
C LYS A 334 8.77 -5.10 -27.95
N GLY A 335 7.88 -4.88 -28.93
CA GLY A 335 8.27 -4.45 -30.27
C GLY A 335 8.99 -5.52 -31.10
N GLY A 336 9.07 -6.75 -30.59
CA GLY A 336 9.59 -7.90 -31.33
C GLY A 336 8.64 -8.41 -32.41
N PRO A 337 9.07 -9.41 -33.19
CA PRO A 337 8.26 -9.98 -34.27
C PRO A 337 6.99 -10.63 -33.72
N GLY A 338 5.90 -10.54 -34.47
CA GLY A 338 4.64 -11.18 -34.11
C GLY A 338 3.68 -11.21 -35.28
N ARG A 339 2.44 -11.59 -34.99
CA ARG A 339 1.36 -11.68 -35.98
C ARG A 339 0.41 -10.51 -35.79
N ARG A 340 0.34 -9.66 -36.81
CA ARG A 340 -0.67 -8.59 -36.87
C ARG A 340 -2.07 -9.18 -36.98
N GLN A 341 -2.97 -8.76 -36.12
CA GLN A 341 -4.38 -9.16 -36.13
C GLN A 341 -5.26 -8.02 -35.60
N VAL A 342 -6.54 -8.05 -35.96
CA VAL A 342 -7.55 -7.12 -35.41
C VAL A 342 -8.36 -7.86 -34.36
N VAL A 343 -8.43 -7.28 -33.16
CA VAL A 343 -9.25 -7.79 -32.05
C VAL A 343 -10.55 -6.98 -32.05
N PRO A 344 -11.72 -7.62 -32.26
CA PRO A 344 -12.99 -6.91 -32.30
C PRO A 344 -13.35 -6.34 -30.92
N ALA A 345 -13.93 -5.14 -30.88
CA ALA A 345 -14.30 -4.47 -29.64
C ALA A 345 -15.53 -3.57 -29.83
N ASP A 346 -16.47 -3.64 -28.90
CA ASP A 346 -17.55 -2.66 -28.73
C ASP A 346 -17.23 -1.67 -27.60
N ILE A 347 -16.42 -2.13 -26.63
CA ILE A 347 -15.96 -1.35 -25.48
C ILE A 347 -14.46 -1.55 -25.31
N ILE A 348 -13.74 -0.44 -25.10
CA ILE A 348 -12.34 -0.44 -24.70
C ILE A 348 -12.25 0.03 -23.24
N VAL A 349 -11.55 -0.74 -22.42
CA VAL A 349 -11.23 -0.41 -21.04
C VAL A 349 -9.72 -0.21 -20.90
N MET A 350 -9.33 1.02 -20.59
CA MET A 350 -7.96 1.39 -20.28
C MET A 350 -7.64 0.96 -18.84
N ALA A 351 -6.97 -0.18 -18.68
CA ALA A 351 -6.43 -0.72 -17.44
C ALA A 351 -4.95 -0.34 -17.27
N THR A 352 -4.63 0.92 -17.58
CA THR A 352 -3.27 1.48 -17.69
C THR A 352 -2.74 2.07 -16.38
N GLY A 353 -3.46 1.85 -15.28
CA GLY A 353 -3.07 2.22 -13.92
C GLY A 353 -3.23 3.71 -13.61
N TYR A 354 -2.55 4.17 -12.57
CA TYR A 354 -2.66 5.54 -12.06
C TYR A 354 -1.30 6.23 -12.05
N LYS A 355 -1.32 7.57 -12.06
CA LYS A 355 -0.15 8.39 -11.77
C LYS A 355 0.19 8.24 -10.29
N ARG A 356 1.48 8.14 -9.99
CA ARG A 356 1.95 8.12 -8.61
C ARG A 356 1.84 9.54 -8.05
N PRO A 357 1.23 9.73 -6.87
CA PRO A 357 1.24 11.03 -6.20
C PRO A 357 2.68 11.48 -5.96
N SER A 358 2.93 12.78 -6.08
CA SER A 358 4.25 13.34 -5.77
C SER A 358 4.44 13.53 -4.26
N LEU A 359 5.70 13.49 -3.82
CA LEU A 359 6.12 13.86 -2.48
C LEU A 359 6.84 15.23 -2.45
N ASP A 360 6.86 15.97 -3.57
CA ASP A 360 7.61 17.24 -3.72
C ASP A 360 7.18 18.36 -2.75
N PHE A 361 6.08 18.17 -2.02
CA PHE A 361 5.71 19.08 -0.92
C PHE A 361 6.66 18.94 0.29
N LEU A 362 7.41 17.84 0.41
CA LEU A 362 8.43 17.61 1.43
C LEU A 362 9.68 18.47 1.17
N PRO A 363 10.53 18.72 2.18
CA PRO A 363 11.78 19.44 1.99
C PRO A 363 12.69 18.80 0.93
N ASP A 364 13.35 19.62 0.11
CA ASP A 364 14.18 19.16 -1.02
C ASP A 364 15.30 18.20 -0.59
N ASP A 365 15.87 18.39 0.61
CA ASP A 365 16.92 17.54 1.18
C ASP A 365 16.44 16.13 1.57
N CYS A 366 15.15 15.82 1.45
CA CYS A 366 14.62 14.46 1.51
C CYS A 366 14.97 13.63 0.26
N PHE A 367 15.25 14.30 -0.86
CA PHE A 367 15.41 13.69 -2.18
C PHE A 367 16.85 13.69 -2.69
N ASN A 368 17.81 14.06 -1.85
CA ASN A 368 19.23 14.06 -2.19
C ASN A 368 19.74 12.64 -2.49
N GLU A 369 20.42 12.48 -3.62
CA GLU A 369 21.07 11.22 -3.98
C GLU A 369 22.24 10.90 -3.03
N PRO A 370 22.50 9.62 -2.71
CA PRO A 370 21.81 8.40 -3.15
C PRO A 370 20.69 7.93 -2.20
N TYR A 371 20.13 8.81 -1.37
CA TYR A 371 19.18 8.51 -0.30
C TYR A 371 17.78 9.07 -0.54
N GLN A 372 17.31 9.00 -1.78
CA GLN A 372 15.97 9.34 -2.23
C GLN A 372 15.04 8.11 -2.24
N PRO A 373 13.70 8.27 -2.21
CA PRO A 373 12.76 7.15 -2.32
C PRO A 373 13.06 6.27 -3.55
N PRO A 374 13.00 4.93 -3.44
CA PRO A 374 12.57 4.16 -2.28
C PRO A 374 13.67 3.89 -1.22
N ASN A 375 14.89 4.42 -1.40
CA ASN A 375 16.07 4.18 -0.56
C ASN A 375 16.07 5.01 0.74
N TRP A 376 14.96 4.96 1.48
CA TRP A 376 14.82 5.57 2.79
C TRP A 376 14.96 4.53 3.90
N TYR A 377 15.24 5.00 5.12
CA TYR A 377 15.33 4.13 6.28
C TYR A 377 13.97 3.50 6.53
N LEU A 378 13.93 2.15 6.66
CA LEU A 378 12.68 1.38 6.68
C LEU A 378 11.76 1.67 5.47
N GLN A 379 12.32 2.15 4.35
CA GLN A 379 11.60 2.68 3.18
C GLN A 379 10.65 3.86 3.48
N THR A 380 10.60 4.39 4.70
CA THR A 380 9.57 5.34 5.14
C THR A 380 10.14 6.62 5.73
N PHE A 381 11.32 6.58 6.36
CA PHE A 381 11.90 7.73 7.04
C PHE A 381 13.07 8.30 6.21
N PRO A 382 12.95 9.55 5.69
CA PRO A 382 14.08 10.22 5.06
C PRO A 382 15.21 10.43 6.08
N PRO A 383 16.48 10.10 5.75
CA PRO A 383 17.60 10.24 6.69
C PRO A 383 17.83 11.65 7.23
N SER A 384 17.45 12.69 6.46
CA SER A 384 17.56 14.09 6.85
C SER A 384 16.51 14.53 7.88
N HIS A 385 15.37 13.84 7.96
CA HIS A 385 14.22 14.26 8.76
C HIS A 385 13.53 13.08 9.46
N PRO A 386 14.04 12.62 10.61
CA PRO A 386 13.46 11.47 11.34
C PRO A 386 12.06 11.75 11.92
N SER A 387 11.61 12.99 11.95
CA SER A 387 10.24 13.38 12.31
C SER A 387 9.24 13.29 11.15
N ILE A 388 9.68 12.87 9.96
CA ILE A 388 8.82 12.61 8.79
C ILE A 388 8.75 11.09 8.58
N SER A 389 7.54 10.58 8.33
CA SER A 389 7.33 9.19 7.92
C SER A 389 6.40 9.12 6.72
N ALA A 390 6.89 8.62 5.59
CA ALA A 390 6.13 8.42 4.37
C ALA A 390 5.65 6.97 4.28
N ILE A 391 4.42 6.73 4.73
CA ILE A 391 3.88 5.37 4.91
C ILE A 391 3.10 4.98 3.65
N ASN A 392 3.38 3.79 3.09
CA ASN A 392 2.71 3.21 1.92
C ASN A 392 2.67 4.12 0.66
N CYS A 393 3.64 5.03 0.50
CA CYS A 393 3.73 5.90 -0.67
C CYS A 393 5.11 5.90 -1.35
N THR A 394 6.08 5.16 -0.80
CA THR A 394 7.49 5.08 -1.29
C THR A 394 7.83 3.73 -1.92
N TYR A 395 7.20 2.62 -1.50
CA TYR A 395 7.46 1.28 -2.06
C TYR A 395 7.18 1.21 -3.57
N VAL A 396 7.89 0.33 -4.30
CA VAL A 396 7.72 0.17 -5.75
C VAL A 396 6.89 -1.08 -6.07
N SER A 397 7.31 -2.24 -5.58
CA SER A 397 6.65 -3.53 -5.75
C SER A 397 6.62 -4.32 -4.45
N ALA A 398 5.66 -5.23 -4.31
CA ALA A 398 5.55 -6.09 -3.13
C ALA A 398 4.61 -7.29 -3.35
N ILE A 399 4.72 -8.30 -2.47
CA ILE A 399 3.73 -9.37 -2.31
C ILE A 399 3.27 -9.38 -0.87
N GLY A 400 1.96 -9.47 -0.65
CA GLY A 400 1.44 -9.80 0.67
C GLY A 400 1.71 -8.76 1.75
N THR A 401 1.58 -7.46 1.45
CA THR A 401 1.88 -6.39 2.42
C THR A 401 0.80 -6.27 3.49
N VAL A 402 1.10 -6.62 4.75
CA VAL A 402 0.15 -6.51 5.88
C VAL A 402 -0.15 -5.05 6.21
N GLY A 403 -1.39 -4.62 5.92
CA GLY A 403 -1.85 -3.23 6.13
C GLY A 403 -1.50 -2.64 7.51
N ASN A 404 -1.97 -3.23 8.61
CA ASN A 404 -1.84 -2.69 9.98
C ASN A 404 -0.44 -2.91 10.55
N TRP A 405 0.22 -4.02 10.20
CA TRP A 405 1.58 -4.22 10.67
C TRP A 405 2.46 -3.11 10.11
N HIS A 406 2.39 -2.81 8.81
CA HIS A 406 3.16 -1.70 8.26
C HIS A 406 2.69 -0.34 8.77
N ILE A 407 1.40 0.00 8.61
CA ILE A 407 0.92 1.34 8.96
C ILE A 407 1.09 1.60 10.47
N GLY A 408 0.68 0.64 11.30
CA GLY A 408 0.76 0.75 12.75
C GLY A 408 2.19 0.77 13.27
N ILE A 409 3.08 -0.12 12.80
CA ILE A 409 4.47 -0.17 13.26
C ILE A 409 5.20 1.11 12.87
N TYR A 410 5.12 1.55 11.61
CA TYR A 410 5.80 2.78 11.19
C TYR A 410 5.24 4.02 11.88
N THR A 411 3.92 4.08 12.10
CA THR A 411 3.32 5.15 12.91
C THR A 411 3.91 5.13 14.32
N ARG A 412 3.94 3.98 14.99
CA ARG A 412 4.45 3.88 16.38
C ARG A 412 5.95 4.10 16.49
N ILE A 413 6.75 3.77 15.47
CA ILE A 413 8.17 4.16 15.39
C ILE A 413 8.30 5.68 15.35
N LEU A 414 7.49 6.37 14.53
CA LEU A 414 7.48 7.83 14.54
C LEU A 414 7.08 8.38 15.93
N LEU A 415 6.01 7.84 16.54
CA LEU A 415 5.57 8.27 17.87
C LEU A 415 6.67 8.08 18.93
N MET A 416 7.42 6.98 18.84
CA MET A 416 8.59 6.72 19.68
C MET A 416 9.68 7.79 19.46
N PHE A 417 10.04 8.10 18.21
CA PHE A 417 11.03 9.15 17.87
C PHE A 417 10.64 10.56 18.33
N LEU A 418 9.33 10.86 18.37
CA LEU A 418 8.81 12.15 18.82
C LEU A 418 8.80 12.29 20.35
N ILE A 419 8.63 11.18 21.08
CA ILE A 419 8.55 11.19 22.56
C ILE A 419 9.91 10.99 23.19
N ASP A 420 10.75 10.13 22.61
CA ASP A 420 12.03 9.74 23.18
C ASP A 420 13.18 10.07 22.22
N PRO A 421 13.85 11.21 22.40
CA PRO A 421 15.04 11.59 21.63
C PRO A 421 16.18 10.56 21.66
N MET A 422 16.26 9.67 22.68
CA MET A 422 17.26 8.58 22.69
C MET A 422 16.97 7.49 21.67
N THR A 423 15.76 7.45 21.12
CA THR A 423 15.38 6.45 20.12
C THR A 423 15.52 6.96 18.70
N ARG A 424 15.62 8.29 18.52
CA ARG A 424 15.79 8.93 17.23
C ARG A 424 17.17 8.59 16.65
N PRO A 425 17.25 7.92 15.50
CA PRO A 425 18.51 7.53 14.91
C PRO A 425 19.20 8.74 14.28
N HIS A 426 20.51 8.85 14.47
CA HIS A 426 21.31 9.86 13.77
C HIS A 426 21.29 9.58 12.25
N PRO A 427 21.30 10.61 11.37
CA PRO A 427 21.29 10.44 9.91
C PRO A 427 22.36 9.48 9.38
N PHE A 428 23.54 9.48 10.00
CA PHE A 428 24.62 8.52 9.69
C PHE A 428 24.16 7.06 9.82
N TRP A 429 23.50 6.70 10.93
CA TRP A 429 23.06 5.32 11.19
C TRP A 429 21.89 4.92 10.29
N MET A 430 21.01 5.85 9.95
CA MET A 430 19.97 5.63 8.95
C MET A 430 20.60 5.27 7.59
N LYS A 431 21.61 6.05 7.15
CA LYS A 431 22.37 5.79 5.91
C LYS A 431 23.15 4.48 5.96
N ALA A 432 23.82 4.18 7.07
CA ALA A 432 24.55 2.92 7.26
C ALA A 432 23.61 1.70 7.17
N TRP A 433 22.42 1.78 7.77
CA TRP A 433 21.40 0.74 7.66
C TRP A 433 20.92 0.56 6.21
N ILE A 434 20.76 1.66 5.45
CA ILE A 434 20.40 1.62 4.03
C ILE A 434 21.48 0.88 3.22
N GLU A 435 22.74 1.26 3.38
CA GLU A 435 23.86 0.63 2.65
C GLU A 435 24.04 -0.84 2.99
N MET A 436 23.89 -1.19 4.27
CA MET A 436 23.90 -2.58 4.73
C MET A 436 22.74 -3.40 4.13
N THR A 437 21.55 -2.81 4.01
CA THR A 437 20.41 -3.46 3.37
C THR A 437 20.65 -3.67 1.86
N LYS A 438 21.27 -2.68 1.18
CA LYS A 438 21.71 -2.83 -0.21
C LYS A 438 22.71 -3.97 -0.37
N LEU A 439 23.65 -4.12 0.57
CA LEU A 439 24.60 -5.22 0.57
C LEU A 439 23.91 -6.58 0.77
N LEU A 440 23.00 -6.69 1.73
CA LEU A 440 22.25 -7.93 2.01
C LEU A 440 21.37 -8.36 0.83
N LYS A 441 20.84 -7.40 0.07
CA LYS A 441 19.99 -7.62 -1.10
C LYS A 441 20.74 -7.44 -2.43
N SER A 442 22.07 -7.52 -2.44
CA SER A 442 22.89 -7.31 -3.65
C SER A 442 22.61 -8.31 -4.76
N ALA A 443 22.13 -9.50 -4.41
CA ALA A 443 21.73 -10.54 -5.35
C ALA A 443 20.27 -10.41 -5.84
N SER A 444 19.48 -9.46 -5.31
CA SER A 444 18.09 -9.26 -5.74
C SER A 444 18.04 -8.91 -7.23
N PRO A 445 17.06 -9.43 -7.99
CA PRO A 445 16.90 -9.12 -9.41
C PRO A 445 16.45 -7.68 -9.69
N THR A 446 16.10 -6.92 -8.64
CA THR A 446 15.70 -5.50 -8.70
C THR A 446 16.53 -4.68 -7.72
N GLY A 447 16.37 -3.35 -7.70
CA GLY A 447 16.98 -2.53 -6.65
C GLY A 447 16.60 -3.03 -5.26
N ALA A 448 17.51 -2.88 -4.29
CA ALA A 448 17.35 -3.44 -2.94
C ALA A 448 16.05 -3.01 -2.23
N PHE A 449 15.49 -1.85 -2.57
CA PHE A 449 14.23 -1.34 -2.02
C PHE A 449 13.07 -1.32 -3.03
N ASP A 450 13.30 -1.78 -4.27
CA ASP A 450 12.25 -1.81 -5.30
C ASP A 450 11.21 -2.90 -5.01
N PHE A 451 11.63 -3.98 -4.34
CA PHE A 451 10.73 -5.01 -3.85
C PHE A 451 10.74 -5.04 -2.33
N PHE A 452 9.60 -4.71 -1.72
CA PHE A 452 9.44 -4.70 -0.27
C PHE A 452 9.55 -6.11 0.32
N THR A 453 10.33 -6.25 1.39
CA THR A 453 10.44 -7.49 2.17
C THR A 453 10.21 -7.25 3.66
N TYR A 454 9.98 -8.32 4.42
CA TYR A 454 9.92 -8.21 5.89
C TYR A 454 11.31 -8.17 6.53
N LEU A 455 12.36 -8.49 5.76
CA LEU A 455 13.74 -8.43 6.23
C LEU A 455 14.12 -7.04 6.72
N GLU A 456 13.69 -5.97 6.05
CA GLU A 456 13.97 -4.59 6.47
C GLU A 456 13.51 -4.36 7.91
N LEU A 457 12.30 -4.83 8.26
CA LEU A 457 11.77 -4.66 9.61
C LEU A 457 12.44 -5.61 10.63
N ILE A 458 12.69 -6.86 10.27
CA ILE A 458 13.37 -7.84 11.13
C ILE A 458 14.80 -7.38 11.44
N TRP A 459 15.49 -6.90 10.41
CA TRP A 459 16.85 -6.40 10.51
C TRP A 459 16.93 -5.10 11.31
N TRP A 460 15.98 -4.19 11.05
CA TRP A 460 15.80 -3.03 11.90
C TRP A 460 15.60 -3.43 13.36
N PHE A 461 14.74 -4.41 13.66
CA PHE A 461 14.56 -4.88 15.04
C PHE A 461 15.86 -5.40 15.66
N ALA A 462 16.59 -6.24 14.93
CA ALA A 462 17.87 -6.79 15.41
C ALA A 462 18.87 -5.68 15.73
N PHE A 463 19.08 -4.72 14.82
CA PHE A 463 20.09 -3.66 14.99
C PHE A 463 19.64 -2.57 15.95
N SER A 464 18.40 -2.14 15.77
CA SER A 464 17.87 -0.95 16.42
C SER A 464 17.27 -1.26 17.78
N VAL A 465 16.80 -2.48 18.06
CA VAL A 465 16.18 -2.81 19.34
C VAL A 465 17.02 -3.81 20.11
N THR A 466 17.39 -4.96 19.53
CA THR A 466 18.07 -6.03 20.29
C THR A 466 19.39 -5.57 20.91
N PHE A 467 20.21 -4.80 20.20
CA PHE A 467 21.51 -4.34 20.71
C PHE A 467 21.46 -3.02 21.50
N ASN A 468 20.33 -2.31 21.51
CA ASN A 468 20.17 -1.05 22.22
C ASN A 468 19.20 -1.22 23.41
N PRO A 469 19.69 -1.44 24.63
CA PRO A 469 18.84 -1.72 25.80
C PRO A 469 17.87 -0.57 26.12
N PHE A 470 18.19 0.67 25.77
CA PHE A 470 17.29 1.82 25.96
C PHE A 470 16.02 1.72 25.11
N ARG A 471 16.04 0.94 24.02
CA ARG A 471 14.89 0.74 23.14
C ARG A 471 14.07 -0.50 23.49
N TRP A 472 14.53 -1.37 24.39
CA TRP A 472 13.78 -2.57 24.81
C TRP A 472 12.43 -2.24 25.42
N LYS A 473 12.36 -1.16 26.21
CA LYS A 473 11.09 -0.65 26.77
C LYS A 473 10.06 -0.37 25.67
N TRP A 474 10.49 0.05 24.49
CA TRP A 474 9.63 0.41 23.37
C TRP A 474 9.22 -0.77 22.48
N ALA A 475 9.85 -1.94 22.59
CA ALA A 475 9.61 -3.08 21.70
C ALA A 475 8.13 -3.49 21.65
N PHE A 476 7.51 -3.75 22.80
CA PHE A 476 6.10 -4.15 22.87
C PHE A 476 5.15 -3.08 22.32
N PHE A 477 5.47 -1.81 22.54
CA PHE A 477 4.71 -0.71 21.96
C PHE A 477 4.83 -0.68 20.45
N VAL A 478 6.03 -0.71 19.89
CA VAL A 478 6.24 -0.61 18.44
C VAL A 478 5.54 -1.75 17.70
N PHE A 479 5.72 -3.01 18.12
CA PHE A 479 5.13 -4.15 17.40
C PHE A 479 3.63 -4.31 17.65
N PHE A 480 3.18 -4.12 18.90
CA PHE A 480 1.82 -4.52 19.29
C PHE A 480 0.92 -3.36 19.72
N GLY A 481 1.45 -2.15 19.87
CA GLY A 481 0.72 -1.02 20.44
C GLY A 481 0.49 -1.13 21.95
N LEU A 482 1.09 -2.13 22.61
CA LEU A 482 0.84 -2.45 24.02
C LEU A 482 1.76 -1.69 24.97
N GLY A 483 1.25 -1.40 26.17
CA GLY A 483 2.06 -0.92 27.27
C GLY A 483 2.60 0.51 27.14
N PHE A 484 2.12 1.32 26.19
CA PHE A 484 2.66 2.65 25.87
C PHE A 484 2.90 3.59 27.08
N MET A 485 2.08 3.48 28.14
CA MET A 485 2.23 4.29 29.34
C MET A 485 3.51 3.99 30.14
N LEU A 486 3.98 2.74 30.09
CA LEU A 486 5.16 2.30 30.85
C LEU A 486 6.45 2.92 30.28
N PRO A 487 6.77 2.80 28.96
CA PRO A 487 7.93 3.47 28.37
C PRO A 487 7.90 4.99 28.58
N LYS A 488 6.72 5.62 28.48
CA LYS A 488 6.58 7.06 28.69
C LYS A 488 7.01 7.49 30.09
N ARG A 489 6.58 6.79 31.15
CA ARG A 489 6.99 7.10 32.53
C ARG A 489 8.50 7.00 32.70
N VAL A 490 9.11 5.99 32.09
CA VAL A 490 10.57 5.82 32.10
C VAL A 490 11.26 7.01 31.41
N VAL A 491 10.77 7.42 30.23
CA VAL A 491 11.32 8.56 29.49
C VAL A 491 11.16 9.89 30.24
N GLU A 492 10.04 10.11 30.92
CA GLU A 492 9.83 11.31 31.74
C GLU A 492 10.83 11.39 32.90
N ILE A 493 11.20 10.25 33.50
CA ILE A 493 12.23 10.17 34.55
C ILE A 493 13.62 10.42 33.96
N GLU A 494 13.98 9.75 32.86
CA GLU A 494 15.26 9.93 32.17
C GLU A 494 15.47 11.39 31.71
N SER A 495 14.42 12.04 31.20
CA SER A 495 14.49 13.42 30.72
C SER A 495 14.83 14.41 31.83
N ARG A 496 14.34 14.19 33.06
CA ARG A 496 14.70 15.01 34.24
C ARG A 496 16.19 14.91 34.60
N ILE A 497 16.82 13.78 34.26
CA ILE A 497 18.25 13.54 34.50
C ILE A 497 19.10 14.09 33.35
N ARG A 498 18.54 14.18 32.13
CA ARG A 498 19.29 14.47 30.89
C ARG A 498 19.49 15.96 30.56
N ASN A 499 18.87 16.89 31.31
CA ASN A 499 18.87 18.34 30.99
C ASN A 499 18.55 18.66 29.51
N GLY A 500 17.72 17.84 28.85
CA GLY A 500 17.19 18.14 27.51
C GLY A 500 18.16 18.05 26.32
N MET A 501 19.39 17.56 26.47
CA MET A 501 20.34 17.51 25.35
C MET A 501 19.90 16.51 24.25
N GLY A 502 19.73 17.00 23.02
CA GLY A 502 19.66 16.31 21.72
C GLY A 502 20.91 16.68 20.89
N PHE A 503 21.41 15.86 19.96
CA PHE A 503 22.41 16.37 19.00
C PHE A 503 21.68 17.25 18.00
N GLN A 504 22.23 18.44 17.76
CA GLN A 504 21.73 19.32 16.71
C GLN A 504 22.66 19.24 15.50
N ASP A 505 22.08 19.27 14.29
CA ASP A 505 22.88 19.45 13.08
C ASP A 505 23.33 20.92 12.90
N GLU A 506 24.06 21.20 11.82
CA GLU A 506 24.61 22.52 11.50
C GLU A 506 23.53 23.62 11.36
N VAL A 507 22.27 23.24 11.20
CA VAL A 507 21.12 24.14 11.04
C VAL A 507 20.26 24.18 12.32
N GLY A 508 20.75 23.60 13.43
CA GLY A 508 20.08 23.63 14.74
C GLY A 508 18.94 22.60 14.90
N ARG A 509 18.77 21.66 13.96
CA ARG A 509 17.72 20.63 14.03
C ARG A 509 18.14 19.51 14.95
N ASP A 510 17.28 19.11 15.89
CA ASP A 510 17.53 17.97 16.79
C ASP A 510 17.46 16.64 16.01
N VAL A 511 18.63 16.08 15.72
CA VAL A 511 18.84 14.83 14.96
C VAL A 511 19.01 13.60 15.87
N GLY A 512 18.84 13.75 17.20
CA GLY A 512 18.86 12.63 18.14
C GLY A 512 20.25 12.11 18.53
N HIS A 513 20.31 11.29 19.58
CA HIS A 513 21.56 10.79 20.20
C HIS A 513 21.92 9.35 19.87
N SER A 514 21.10 8.66 19.09
CA SER A 514 21.07 7.21 19.10
C SER A 514 21.90 6.57 17.98
N ILE A 515 22.63 5.52 18.37
CA ILE A 515 23.24 4.51 17.50
C ILE A 515 22.17 3.63 16.86
#